data_AF-A0A3D3AEC0-F1
#
_entry.id   AF-A0A3D3AEC0-F1
#
_cell.length_a   1.000
_cell.length_b   1.000
_cell.length_c   1.000
_cell.angle_alpha   90.00
_cell.angle_beta   90.00
_cell.angle_gamma   90.00
#
_symmetry.space_group_name_H-M   'P 1'
#
loop_
_entity.id
_entity.type
_entity.pdbx_description
1 polymer ?
#
loop_
_entity_poly.entity_id
_entity_poly.type
_entity_poly.pdbx_seq_one_letter_code
_entity_poly.pdbx_strand_id
1 'polypeptide(L)'
;SIICAPGAFEVEVLSEPLGSIIKNGGRILFITSNISMRKVEEGFKNSIEGVKVKIIGDEFVNFRDFDVCISSYENYKSFHTAFDVVVLDYM
;
A
#
# COMPACT_ATOMS: atom_id res chain seq x y z
N SER A 1 7.01 1.72 -10.70
CA SER A 1 5.92 1.63 -11.70
C SER A 1 4.59 2.01 -11.06
N ILE A 2 3.65 2.60 -11.81
CA ILE A 2 2.30 2.92 -11.33
C ILE A 2 1.34 1.83 -11.85
N ILE A 3 0.61 1.18 -10.95
CA ILE A 3 -0.42 0.20 -11.28
C ILE A 3 -1.78 0.82 -10.94
N CYS A 4 -2.66 0.91 -11.93
CA CYS A 4 -4.03 1.41 -11.76
C CYS A 4 -5.01 0.33 -12.20
N ALA A 5 -5.99 -0.03 -11.37
CA ALA A 5 -7.24 -0.59 -11.86
C ALA A 5 -8.39 -0.27 -10.91
N PRO A 6 -9.52 0.23 -11.42
CA PRO A 6 -10.61 0.69 -10.57
C PRO A 6 -11.43 -0.47 -10.02
N GLY A 7 -11.77 -0.43 -8.72
CA GLY A 7 -12.79 -1.27 -8.08
C GLY A 7 -12.63 -2.79 -8.16
N ALA A 8 -11.45 -3.30 -8.54
CA ALA A 8 -11.26 -4.71 -8.91
C ALA A 8 -10.25 -5.49 -8.05
N PHE A 9 -9.60 -4.87 -7.06
CA PHE A 9 -8.49 -5.52 -6.37
C PHE A 9 -8.82 -5.96 -4.95
N GLU A 10 -9.01 -7.26 -4.79
CA GLU A 10 -8.80 -7.91 -3.51
C GLU A 10 -7.30 -8.02 -3.24
N VAL A 11 -6.85 -7.59 -2.06
CA VAL A 11 -5.43 -7.61 -1.66
C VAL A 11 -4.82 -9.01 -1.81
N GLU A 12 -5.64 -10.05 -1.67
CA GLU A 12 -5.30 -11.45 -1.88
C GLU A 12 -4.77 -11.72 -3.29
N VAL A 13 -5.36 -11.11 -4.33
CA VAL A 13 -4.93 -11.25 -5.73
C VAL A 13 -3.59 -10.56 -5.97
N LEU A 14 -3.33 -9.45 -5.27
CA LEU A 14 -2.09 -8.69 -5.40
C LEU A 14 -0.97 -9.22 -4.50
N SER A 15 -1.29 -10.10 -3.55
CA SER A 15 -0.37 -10.53 -2.51
C SER A 15 0.89 -11.21 -3.06
N GLU A 16 0.77 -12.03 -4.10
CA GLU A 16 1.89 -12.73 -4.71
C GLU A 16 2.84 -11.78 -5.46
N PRO A 17 2.40 -10.96 -6.44
CA PRO A 17 3.30 -10.03 -7.12
C PRO A 17 3.87 -8.96 -6.17
N LEU A 18 3.06 -8.42 -5.24
CA LEU A 18 3.52 -7.44 -4.26
C LEU A 18 4.45 -8.07 -3.22
N GLY A 19 4.19 -9.30 -2.81
CA GLY A 19 5.05 -10.06 -1.91
C GLY A 19 6.43 -10.32 -2.51
N SER A 20 6.52 -10.58 -3.82
CA SER A 20 7.80 -10.67 -4.52
C SER A 20 8.60 -9.36 -4.48
N ILE A 21 7.93 -8.21 -4.66
CA ILE A 21 8.56 -6.90 -4.56
C ILE A 21 9.11 -6.67 -3.14
N ILE A 22 8.31 -6.95 -2.11
CA ILE A 22 8.70 -6.80 -0.70
C ILE A 22 9.89 -7.71 -0.35
N LYS A 23 9.85 -8.98 -0.77
CA LYS A 23 10.96 -9.94 -0.53
C LYS A 23 12.28 -9.49 -1.15
N ASN A 24 12.24 -8.69 -2.21
CA ASN A 24 13.41 -8.09 -2.85
C ASN A 24 13.81 -6.73 -2.25
N GLY A 25 13.21 -6.33 -1.13
CA GLY A 25 13.48 -5.06 -0.44
C GLY A 25 12.76 -3.85 -1.05
N GLY A 26 11.85 -4.08 -2.00
CA GLY A 26 11.02 -3.03 -2.57
C GLY A 26 9.91 -2.59 -1.62
N ARG A 27 9.50 -1.33 -1.75
CA ARG A 27 8.47 -0.70 -0.93
C ARG A 27 7.26 -0.30 -1.77
N ILE A 28 6.09 -0.44 -1.17
CA ILE A 28 4.80 -0.23 -1.83
C ILE A 28 4.06 0.92 -1.16
N LEU A 29 3.50 1.80 -1.99
CA LEU A 29 2.48 2.75 -1.59
C LEU A 29 1.13 2.30 -2.16
N PHE A 30 0.16 2.05 -1.30
CA PHE A 30 -1.20 1.71 -1.66
C PHE A 30 -2.11 2.89 -1.38
N ILE A 31 -2.78 3.42 -2.41
CA ILE A 31 -3.67 4.57 -2.29
C ILE A 31 -5.09 4.08 -2.51
N THR A 32 -5.97 4.30 -1.52
CA THR A 32 -7.37 3.87 -1.53
C THR A 32 -8.28 4.90 -0.83
N SER A 33 -9.54 4.59 -0.60
CA SER A 33 -10.47 5.44 0.14
C SER A 33 -10.26 5.36 1.65
N ASN A 34 -10.63 6.41 2.38
CA ASN A 34 -10.54 6.43 3.85
C ASN A 34 -11.23 5.23 4.51
N ILE A 35 -12.39 4.82 3.98
CA ILE A 35 -13.18 3.70 4.51
C ILE A 35 -12.53 2.34 4.23
N SER A 36 -11.71 2.23 3.17
CA SER A 36 -11.06 0.98 2.77
C SER A 36 -9.70 0.75 3.43
N MET A 37 -9.05 1.78 3.98
CA MET A 37 -7.65 1.69 4.45
C MET A 37 -7.43 0.56 5.47
N ARG A 38 -8.34 0.38 6.44
CA ARG A 38 -8.22 -0.70 7.45
C ARG A 38 -8.39 -2.08 6.85
N LYS A 39 -9.35 -2.25 5.93
CA LYS A 39 -9.56 -3.51 5.21
C LYS A 39 -8.33 -3.89 4.40
N VAL A 40 -7.71 -2.91 3.75
CA VAL A 40 -6.47 -3.11 2.98
C VAL A 40 -5.30 -3.48 3.90
N GLU A 41 -5.16 -2.81 5.05
CA GLU A 41 -4.13 -3.12 6.04
C GLU A 41 -4.22 -4.57 6.52
N GLU A 42 -5.43 -5.02 6.90
CA GLU A 42 -5.68 -6.41 7.29
C GLU A 42 -5.40 -7.38 6.14
N GLY A 43 -5.83 -7.04 4.93
CA GLY A 43 -5.57 -7.85 3.73
C GLY A 43 -4.08 -8.11 3.52
N PHE A 44 -3.23 -7.09 3.67
CA PHE A 44 -1.78 -7.25 3.51
C PHE A 44 -1.19 -8.12 4.63
N LYS A 45 -1.56 -7.86 5.88
CA LYS A 45 -1.06 -8.63 7.05
C LYS A 45 -1.46 -10.10 6.97
N ASN A 46 -2.64 -10.40 6.45
CA ASN A 46 -3.13 -11.77 6.30
C ASN A 46 -2.50 -12.49 5.10
N SER A 47 -2.13 -11.76 4.05
CA SER A 47 -1.66 -12.37 2.80
C SER A 47 -0.14 -12.48 2.69
N ILE A 48 0.62 -11.67 3.42
CA ILE A 48 2.09 -11.64 3.34
C ILE A 48 2.67 -11.76 4.76
N GLU A 49 3.27 -12.92 5.05
CA GLU A 49 3.85 -13.17 6.38
C GLU A 49 4.97 -12.17 6.71
N GLY A 50 4.91 -11.59 7.91
CA GLY A 50 5.95 -10.69 8.43
C GLY A 50 5.97 -9.27 7.83
N VAL A 51 5.03 -8.94 6.94
CA VAL A 51 4.96 -7.63 6.30
C VAL A 51 4.71 -6.49 7.30
N LYS A 52 5.47 -5.41 7.18
CA LYS A 52 5.27 -4.18 7.96
C LYS A 52 4.37 -3.23 7.19
N VAL A 53 3.13 -3.11 7.65
CA VAL A 53 2.11 -2.26 7.02
C VAL A 53 1.77 -1.09 7.94
N LYS A 54 1.59 0.10 7.36
CA LYS A 54 1.15 1.28 8.11
C LYS A 54 0.24 2.18 7.28
N ILE A 55 -0.84 2.63 7.89
CA ILE A 55 -1.66 3.72 7.36
C ILE A 55 -0.95 5.05 7.68
N ILE A 56 -0.68 5.83 6.63
CA ILE A 56 -0.08 7.17 6.70
C ILE A 56 -1.17 8.21 6.47
N GLY A 57 -1.51 8.92 7.55
CA GLY A 57 -2.37 10.10 7.55
C GLY A 57 -1.56 11.39 7.75
N ASP A 58 -2.04 12.26 8.63
CA ASP A 58 -1.41 13.57 8.87
C ASP A 58 -0.18 13.52 9.79
N GLU A 59 -0.02 12.42 10.54
CA GLU A 59 1.11 12.24 11.46
C GLU A 59 2.45 12.09 10.72
N PHE A 60 3.50 12.66 11.29
CA PHE A 60 4.86 12.49 10.78
C PHE A 60 5.36 11.09 11.13
N VAL A 61 5.27 10.17 10.16
CA VAL A 61 5.76 8.80 10.28
C VAL A 61 6.94 8.61 9.34
N ASN A 62 8.01 7.98 9.83
CA ASN A 62 9.10 7.56 8.97
C ASN A 62 8.64 6.36 8.12
N PHE A 63 8.13 6.65 6.92
CA PHE A 63 7.63 5.64 5.97
C PHE A 63 8.68 4.60 5.55
N ARG A 64 9.98 4.85 5.81
CA ARG A 64 11.07 3.91 5.47
C ARG A 64 11.09 2.67 6.36
N ASP A 65 10.40 2.70 7.50
CA ASP A 65 10.36 1.58 8.45
C ASP A 65 9.30 0.52 8.06
N PHE A 66 8.55 0.75 6.98
CA PHE A 66 7.43 -0.07 6.53
C PHE A 66 7.62 -0.56 5.09
N ASP A 67 7.17 -1.78 4.85
CA ASP A 67 7.19 -2.41 3.52
C ASP A 67 6.02 -1.91 2.67
N VAL A 68 4.86 -1.69 3.31
CA VAL A 68 3.64 -1.18 2.69
C VAL A 68 3.14 0.04 3.47
N CYS A 69 3.00 1.15 2.76
CA CYS A 69 2.35 2.35 3.26
C CYS A 69 0.98 2.49 2.60
N ILE A 70 -0.07 2.71 3.39
CA ILE A 70 -1.44 2.90 2.91
C ILE A 70 -1.80 4.37 3.11
N SER A 71 -2.30 5.03 2.06
CA SER A 71 -2.74 6.42 2.13
C SER A 71 -4.10 6.60 1.48
N SER A 72 -4.77 7.68 1.84
CA SER A 72 -6.03 8.08 1.24
C SER A 72 -5.78 8.98 0.04
N TYR A 73 -6.60 8.86 -1.00
CA TYR A 73 -6.62 9.86 -2.08
C TYR A 73 -6.99 11.26 -1.58
N GLU A 74 -7.68 11.40 -0.44
CA GLU A 74 -8.07 12.69 0.14
C GLU A 74 -6.90 13.40 0.85
N ASN A 75 -5.97 12.63 1.40
CA ASN A 75 -4.85 13.13 2.21
C ASN A 75 -3.48 12.83 1.56
N TYR A 76 -3.48 12.65 0.25
CA TYR A 76 -2.31 12.26 -0.49
C TYR A 76 -1.26 13.39 -0.51
N LYS A 77 -0.17 13.21 0.24
CA LYS A 77 1.05 14.02 0.06
C LYS A 77 1.86 13.45 -1.11
N SER A 78 2.52 14.30 -1.90
CA SER A 78 3.36 13.87 -3.03
C SER A 78 4.68 13.25 -2.56
N PHE A 79 4.65 12.01 -2.05
CA PHE A 79 5.82 11.22 -1.67
C PHE A 79 5.91 9.87 -2.41
N HIS A 80 5.18 9.73 -3.52
CA HIS A 80 5.18 8.51 -4.35
C HIS A 80 6.56 8.09 -4.86
N THR A 81 7.46 9.05 -5.11
CA THR A 81 8.81 8.78 -5.62
C THR A 81 9.70 8.02 -4.63
N ALA A 82 9.28 7.92 -3.36
CA ALA A 82 10.00 7.18 -2.33
C ALA A 82 9.69 5.67 -2.31
N PHE A 83 8.82 5.20 -3.20
CA PHE A 83 8.37 3.82 -3.32
C PHE A 83 8.69 3.23 -4.69
N ASP A 84 8.92 1.93 -4.73
CA ASP A 84 9.20 1.19 -5.97
C ASP A 84 7.91 0.96 -6.78
N VAL A 85 6.81 0.74 -6.06
CA VAL A 85 5.48 0.53 -6.65
C VAL A 85 4.43 1.39 -5.96
N VAL A 86 3.60 2.01 -6.78
CA VAL A 86 2.41 2.73 -6.33
C VAL A 86 1.19 2.03 -6.91
N VAL A 87 0.29 1.60 -6.03
CA VAL A 87 -0.98 0.99 -6.38
C VAL A 87 -2.08 2.02 -6.14
N LEU A 88 -2.82 2.34 -7.20
CA LEU A 88 -3.98 3.22 -7.16
C LEU A 88 -5.25 2.39 -7.23
N ASP A 89 -5.92 2.25 -6.09
CA ASP A 89 -7.24 1.65 -5.94
C ASP A 89 -8.28 2.79 -5.92
N TYR A 90 -8.73 3.17 -7.12
CA TYR A 90 -9.76 4.18 -7.32
C TYR A 90 -11.11 3.47 -7.50
N MET A 91 -12.12 3.82 -6.71
CA MET A 91 -13.52 3.51 -7.03
C MET A 91 -14.17 4.74 -7.65
#